data_AF-A0A8J7TV88-F1
#
_entry.id   AF-A0A8J7TV88-F1
#
_cell.length_a   1.000
_cell.length_b   1.000
_cell.length_c   1.000
_cell.angle_alpha   90.00
_cell.angle_beta   90.00
_cell.angle_gamma   90.00
#
_symmetry.space_group_name_H-M   'P 1'
#
loop_
_entity.id
_entity.type
_entity.pdbx_description
1 polymer ?
#
loop_
_entity_poly.entity_id
_entity_poly.type
_entity_poly.pdbx_seq_one_letter_code
_entity_poly.pdbx_strand_id
1 'polypeptide(L)'
;LKEANHLLSFVEGQWPQLKPNTDYYRAVADTHAKNLDAAVERLSNLLDPEAWPAADKFRDAILFDAWQLALRTHPELKRRVGDVQLPLPGRRIEALRAVERQLAQLPNDEAVREFRRELMGGLSEAEYAAAAAGGPLPGFPYAYAEEVGLPLLERSEEWRRGAVFVRIAAHGQAERGPGLFQKLVEVAERNGDPAEAQRYRKRVRDFGQAVGPANLAPDQKTIYFATVKKLGEEAAAAKDWKEAIVNYALYSQSESAGKETLRQLAQMYENDGQVFAALRTTEDALTRGADKDLNERKDRYYYSVEPAELKARAEEVRTYFDVKYCVRKAKQLLDSNNPEPDVLDWATHLARLALVMEPTNLVANVQMARCHLRRREREEGLKLLEDVREMKASGGDEREAREWTLRQLGALYLDEYNRPDLAVECLKEFLDSEKSGAKTRYDLGRAYEALGDPARALRYYEQAASYEDNPVRWDAEEAIRRVKDRGAPSGSETA
;
A
#
# COMPACT_ATOMS: atom_id res chain seq x y z
N LEU A 1 -54.94 23.99 42.31
CA LEU A 1 -54.37 24.67 41.11
C LEU A 1 -53.74 26.03 41.46
N LYS A 2 -54.46 26.97 42.09
CA LYS A 2 -53.86 28.27 42.52
C LYS A 2 -52.65 28.09 43.46
N GLU A 3 -52.78 27.23 44.47
CA GLU A 3 -51.68 26.93 45.40
C GLU A 3 -50.47 26.30 44.71
N ALA A 4 -50.71 25.32 43.82
CA ALA A 4 -49.66 24.69 43.03
C ALA A 4 -48.92 25.72 42.16
N ASN A 5 -49.62 26.65 41.50
CA ASN A 5 -49.00 27.70 40.71
C ASN A 5 -48.18 28.70 41.55
N HIS A 6 -48.63 28.98 42.79
CA HIS A 6 -47.86 29.82 43.72
C HIS A 6 -46.57 29.13 44.13
N LEU A 7 -46.63 27.84 44.49
CA LEU A 7 -45.45 27.04 44.82
C LEU A 7 -44.48 26.91 43.64
N LEU A 8 -44.96 26.67 42.43
CA LEU A 8 -44.10 26.62 41.24
C LEU A 8 -43.41 27.95 40.95
N SER A 9 -44.11 29.07 41.19
CA SER A 9 -43.53 30.41 41.04
C SER A 9 -42.49 30.72 42.12
N PHE A 10 -42.72 30.25 43.35
CA PHE A 10 -41.73 30.32 44.42
C PHE A 10 -40.47 29.49 44.09
N VAL A 11 -40.63 28.25 43.60
CA VAL A 11 -39.53 27.37 43.20
C VAL A 11 -38.71 27.98 42.08
N GLU A 12 -39.35 28.50 41.03
CA GLU A 12 -38.65 29.16 39.92
C GLU A 12 -37.89 30.42 40.39
N GLY A 13 -38.45 31.18 41.34
CA GLY A 13 -37.79 32.36 41.91
C GLY A 13 -36.56 32.04 42.76
N GLN A 14 -36.58 30.92 43.49
CA GLN A 14 -35.45 30.47 44.33
C GLN A 14 -34.40 29.69 43.55
N TRP A 15 -34.84 28.91 42.54
CA TRP A 15 -33.99 28.06 41.71
C TRP A 15 -34.35 28.23 40.23
N PRO A 16 -33.87 29.30 39.57
CA PRO A 16 -34.18 29.59 38.17
C PRO A 16 -33.82 28.46 37.20
N GLN A 17 -32.83 27.65 37.55
CA GLN A 17 -32.43 26.46 36.77
C GLN A 17 -33.50 25.36 36.74
N LEU A 18 -34.45 25.32 37.69
CA LEU A 18 -35.59 24.40 37.68
C LEU A 18 -36.74 24.87 36.79
N LYS A 19 -36.54 25.96 36.04
CA LYS A 19 -37.55 26.49 35.12
C LYS A 19 -38.15 25.41 34.20
N PRO A 20 -37.40 24.51 33.55
CA PRO A 20 -37.98 23.44 32.73
C PRO A 20 -38.97 22.56 33.50
N ASN A 21 -38.62 22.16 34.72
CA ASN A 21 -39.47 21.35 35.60
C ASN A 21 -40.74 22.12 36.00
N THR A 22 -40.59 23.40 36.37
CA THR A 22 -41.75 24.21 36.74
C THR A 22 -42.68 24.47 35.56
N ASP A 23 -42.15 24.67 34.35
CA ASP A 23 -42.94 24.86 33.15
C ASP A 23 -43.67 23.58 32.73
N TYR A 24 -43.07 22.40 32.92
CA TYR A 24 -43.77 21.12 32.77
C TYR A 24 -44.94 20.98 33.75
N TYR A 25 -44.72 21.16 35.05
CA TYR A 25 -45.80 21.01 36.04
C TYR A 25 -46.89 22.08 35.88
N ARG A 26 -46.56 23.28 35.38
CA ARG A 26 -47.56 24.27 34.97
C ARG A 26 -48.37 23.80 33.77
N ALA A 27 -47.74 23.20 32.75
CA ALA A 27 -48.45 22.62 31.62
C ALA A 27 -49.41 21.50 32.07
N VAL A 28 -49.01 20.66 33.02
CA VAL A 28 -49.87 19.65 33.65
C VAL A 28 -51.05 20.32 34.38
N ALA A 29 -50.79 21.34 35.19
CA ALA A 29 -51.82 22.09 35.92
C ALA A 29 -52.82 22.78 34.97
N ASP A 30 -52.33 23.40 33.89
CA ASP A 30 -53.14 24.04 32.84
C ASP A 30 -54.01 23.01 32.10
N THR A 31 -53.46 21.82 31.85
CA THR A 31 -54.20 20.68 31.26
C THR A 31 -55.36 20.24 32.16
N HIS A 32 -55.11 20.08 33.46
CA HIS A 32 -56.17 19.77 34.44
C HIS A 32 -57.20 20.89 34.59
N ALA A 33 -56.78 22.14 34.45
CA ALA A 33 -57.66 23.32 34.46
C ALA A 33 -58.51 23.47 33.19
N LYS A 34 -58.30 22.61 32.18
CA LYS A 34 -58.84 22.73 30.81
C LYS A 34 -58.41 24.02 30.10
N ASN A 35 -57.33 24.67 30.55
CA ASN A 35 -56.72 25.81 29.88
C ASN A 35 -55.73 25.31 28.81
N LEU A 36 -56.28 24.73 27.75
CA LEU A 36 -55.47 24.02 26.75
C LEU A 36 -54.54 24.95 25.97
N ASP A 37 -54.89 26.21 25.78
CA ASP A 37 -54.03 27.16 25.04
C ASP A 37 -52.75 27.45 25.82
N ALA A 38 -52.84 27.69 27.13
CA ALA A 38 -51.67 27.87 27.98
C ALA A 38 -50.83 26.58 28.10
N ALA A 39 -51.49 25.42 28.19
CA ALA A 39 -50.79 24.13 28.23
C ALA A 39 -50.02 23.87 26.92
N VAL A 40 -50.63 24.18 25.77
CA VAL A 40 -50.01 24.04 24.43
C VAL A 40 -48.80 24.96 24.29
N GLU A 41 -48.94 26.23 24.68
CA GLU A 41 -47.85 27.21 24.61
C GLU A 41 -46.65 26.76 25.47
N ARG A 42 -46.90 26.42 26.74
CA ARG A 42 -45.84 25.99 27.67
C ARG A 42 -45.15 24.70 27.21
N LEU A 43 -45.93 23.71 26.80
CA LEU A 43 -45.40 22.42 26.39
C LEU A 43 -44.63 22.52 25.05
N SER A 44 -45.10 23.35 24.12
CA SER A 44 -44.37 23.64 22.87
C SER A 44 -43.03 24.31 23.15
N ASN A 45 -43.01 25.32 24.03
CA ASN A 45 -41.79 26.00 24.43
C ASN A 45 -40.82 25.07 25.18
N LEU A 46 -41.32 24.18 26.04
CA LEU A 46 -40.49 23.19 26.74
C LEU A 46 -39.84 22.21 25.77
N LEU A 47 -40.59 21.76 24.77
CA LEU A 47 -40.09 20.82 23.77
C LEU A 47 -39.15 21.46 22.75
N ASP A 48 -39.17 22.79 22.59
CA ASP A 48 -38.28 23.54 21.68
C ASP A 48 -36.84 23.68 22.20
N PRO A 49 -35.82 22.98 21.66
CA PRO A 49 -34.45 23.08 22.15
C PRO A 49 -33.85 24.47 21.89
N GLU A 50 -34.36 25.26 20.94
CA GLU A 50 -33.89 26.65 20.72
C GLU A 50 -34.31 27.58 21.86
N ALA A 51 -35.35 27.23 22.62
CA ALA A 51 -35.83 27.99 23.76
C ALA A 51 -34.98 27.78 25.03
N TRP A 52 -34.01 26.87 25.02
CA TRP A 52 -33.23 26.49 26.20
C TRP A 52 -31.73 26.46 25.92
N PRO A 53 -30.88 26.62 26.95
CA PRO A 53 -29.45 26.42 26.81
C PRO A 53 -29.11 25.01 26.30
N ALA A 54 -28.08 24.91 25.47
CA ALA A 54 -27.56 23.63 25.03
C ALA A 54 -27.13 22.77 26.24
N ALA A 55 -27.52 21.50 26.25
CA ALA A 55 -27.24 20.55 27.33
C ALA A 55 -27.78 20.96 28.73
N ASP A 56 -28.94 21.63 28.78
CA ASP A 56 -29.67 21.87 30.02
C ASP A 56 -30.11 20.55 30.69
N LYS A 57 -29.44 20.21 31.80
CA LYS A 57 -29.67 18.97 32.56
C LYS A 57 -31.07 18.90 33.19
N PHE A 58 -31.65 20.05 33.55
CA PHE A 58 -32.97 20.11 34.17
C PHE A 58 -34.07 19.90 33.13
N ARG A 59 -33.88 20.45 31.92
CA ARG A 59 -34.72 20.11 30.76
C ARG A 59 -34.60 18.64 30.42
N ASP A 60 -33.38 18.11 30.31
CA ASP A 60 -33.14 16.70 29.99
C ASP A 60 -33.86 15.73 30.93
N ALA A 61 -33.96 16.09 32.22
CA ALA A 61 -34.63 15.30 33.25
C ALA A 61 -36.16 15.24 33.08
N ILE A 62 -36.78 16.26 32.47
CA ILE A 62 -38.25 16.34 32.34
C ILE A 62 -38.76 16.03 30.92
N LEU A 63 -37.86 15.90 29.94
CA LEU A 63 -38.23 15.66 28.54
C LEU A 63 -39.03 14.37 28.33
N PHE A 64 -38.75 13.31 29.08
CA PHE A 64 -39.50 12.06 28.97
C PHE A 64 -40.99 12.29 29.31
N ASP A 65 -41.25 12.90 30.46
CA ASP A 65 -42.60 13.19 30.93
C ASP A 65 -43.32 14.20 30.01
N ALA A 66 -42.58 15.20 29.51
CA ALA A 66 -43.10 16.18 28.55
C ALA A 66 -43.54 15.52 27.24
N TRP A 67 -42.71 14.61 26.69
CA TRP A 67 -43.06 13.86 25.49
C TRP A 67 -44.22 12.88 25.72
N GLN A 68 -44.31 12.25 26.89
CA GLN A 68 -45.47 11.42 27.25
C GLN A 68 -46.77 12.25 27.32
N LEU A 69 -46.73 13.40 27.98
CA LEU A 69 -47.88 14.31 28.04
C LEU A 69 -48.30 14.78 26.64
N ALA A 70 -47.32 15.12 25.81
CA ALA A 70 -47.54 15.59 24.45
C ALA A 70 -48.07 14.51 23.52
N LEU A 71 -47.74 13.21 23.70
CA LEU A 71 -48.04 12.17 22.70
C LEU A 71 -49.05 11.11 23.16
N ARG A 72 -49.17 10.84 24.46
CA ARG A 72 -49.94 9.70 24.99
C ARG A 72 -51.01 10.10 26.01
N THR A 73 -50.80 11.14 26.80
CA THR A 73 -51.66 11.42 27.96
C THR A 73 -52.93 12.21 27.63
N HIS A 74 -52.93 13.09 26.61
CA HIS A 74 -54.09 13.93 26.28
C HIS A 74 -54.32 14.10 24.77
N PRO A 75 -55.51 13.77 24.21
CA PRO A 75 -55.76 13.83 22.75
C PRO A 75 -55.53 15.21 22.11
N GLU A 76 -55.95 16.29 22.77
CA GLU A 76 -55.75 17.65 22.23
C GLU A 76 -54.29 18.09 22.27
N LEU A 77 -53.50 17.66 23.27
CA LEU A 77 -52.07 17.98 23.31
C LEU A 77 -51.31 17.15 22.28
N LYS A 78 -51.73 15.89 22.04
CA LYS A 78 -51.27 15.10 20.92
C LYS A 78 -51.45 15.82 19.61
N ARG A 79 -52.67 16.24 19.30
CA ARG A 79 -52.96 16.93 18.03
C ARG A 79 -52.24 18.27 17.89
N ARG A 80 -52.17 19.07 18.96
CA ARG A 80 -51.69 20.47 18.89
C ARG A 80 -50.21 20.65 19.20
N VAL A 81 -49.60 19.72 19.94
CA VAL A 81 -48.19 19.78 20.35
C VAL A 81 -47.45 18.56 19.82
N GLY A 82 -47.86 17.35 20.19
CA GLY A 82 -47.15 16.12 19.85
C GLY A 82 -46.96 15.92 18.34
N ASP A 83 -48.07 15.88 17.58
CA ASP A 83 -48.09 15.66 16.14
C ASP A 83 -47.47 16.83 15.35
N VAL A 84 -47.38 18.02 15.97
CA VAL A 84 -46.76 19.23 15.39
C VAL A 84 -45.25 19.26 15.63
N GLN A 85 -44.81 18.94 16.85
CA GLN A 85 -43.41 19.03 17.27
C GLN A 85 -42.60 17.81 16.83
N LEU A 86 -43.17 16.60 16.92
CA LEU A 86 -42.45 15.36 16.64
C LEU A 86 -41.80 15.27 15.23
N PRO A 87 -42.44 15.72 14.13
CA PRO A 87 -41.84 15.67 12.79
C PRO A 87 -40.80 16.78 12.53
N LEU A 88 -40.64 17.75 13.43
CA LEU A 88 -39.61 18.78 13.28
C LEU A 88 -38.20 18.15 13.39
N PRO A 89 -37.18 18.75 12.72
CA PRO A 89 -35.83 18.22 12.72
C PRO A 89 -35.29 17.93 14.14
N GLY A 90 -34.79 16.72 14.34
CA GLY A 90 -34.17 16.28 15.60
C GLY A 90 -35.13 15.93 16.75
N ARG A 91 -36.44 16.20 16.65
CA ARG A 91 -37.36 16.05 17.80
C ARG A 91 -37.66 14.60 18.16
N ARG A 92 -37.92 13.76 17.18
CA ARG A 92 -38.06 12.31 17.38
C ARG A 92 -36.80 11.68 17.99
N ILE A 93 -35.63 12.16 17.60
CA ILE A 93 -34.34 11.72 18.14
C ILE A 93 -34.19 12.13 19.60
N GLU A 94 -34.54 13.38 19.94
CA GLU A 94 -34.56 13.86 21.32
C GLU A 94 -35.52 13.05 22.19
N ALA A 95 -36.73 12.77 21.69
CA ALA A 95 -37.71 11.93 22.38
C ALA A 95 -37.17 10.51 22.63
N LEU A 96 -36.54 9.88 21.63
CA LEU A 96 -35.90 8.56 21.77
C LEU A 96 -34.80 8.58 22.84
N ARG A 97 -33.96 9.62 22.88
CA ARG A 97 -32.90 9.76 23.89
C ARG A 97 -33.49 9.97 25.30
N ALA A 98 -34.59 10.71 25.42
CA ALA A 98 -35.30 10.86 26.68
C ALA A 98 -35.86 9.53 27.18
N VAL A 99 -36.43 8.72 26.28
CA VAL A 99 -36.89 7.35 26.58
C VAL A 99 -35.74 6.45 27.02
N GLU A 100 -34.59 6.51 26.36
CA GLU A 100 -33.41 5.72 26.75
C GLU A 100 -32.87 6.11 28.12
N ARG A 101 -32.88 7.39 28.48
CA ARG A 101 -32.53 7.83 29.85
C ARG A 101 -33.48 7.22 30.89
N GLN A 102 -34.77 7.13 30.57
CA GLN A 102 -35.75 6.51 31.46
C GLN A 102 -35.55 5.00 31.57
N LEU A 103 -35.30 4.30 30.46
CA LEU A 103 -35.02 2.86 30.47
C LEU A 103 -33.71 2.50 31.19
N ALA A 104 -32.73 3.40 31.23
CA ALA A 104 -31.53 3.19 32.03
C ALA A 104 -31.84 3.12 33.54
N GLN A 105 -32.89 3.81 34.00
CA GLN A 105 -33.35 3.79 35.39
C GLN A 105 -34.37 2.67 35.64
N LEU A 106 -35.26 2.42 34.67
CA LEU A 106 -36.34 1.45 34.75
C LEU A 106 -36.32 0.50 33.54
N PRO A 107 -35.37 -0.47 33.47
CA PRO A 107 -35.17 -1.27 32.26
C PRO A 107 -36.37 -2.15 31.86
N ASN A 108 -37.21 -2.52 32.82
CA ASN A 108 -38.32 -3.47 32.67
C ASN A 108 -39.70 -2.80 32.60
N ASP A 109 -39.77 -1.47 32.51
CA ASP A 109 -41.05 -0.77 32.38
C ASP A 109 -41.62 -0.96 30.97
N GLU A 110 -42.72 -1.71 30.86
CA GLU A 110 -43.34 -2.03 29.57
C GLU A 110 -43.96 -0.80 28.89
N ALA A 111 -44.46 0.18 29.65
CA ALA A 111 -45.04 1.39 29.07
C ALA A 111 -43.95 2.26 28.43
N VAL A 112 -42.77 2.33 29.05
CA VAL A 112 -41.60 3.02 28.50
C VAL A 112 -41.08 2.28 27.26
N ARG A 113 -41.01 0.95 27.31
CA ARG A 113 -40.60 0.11 26.16
C ARG A 113 -41.55 0.28 24.98
N GLU A 114 -42.86 0.26 25.20
CA GLU A 114 -43.87 0.50 24.18
C GLU A 114 -43.67 1.88 23.52
N PHE A 115 -43.43 2.92 24.32
CA PHE A 115 -43.19 4.26 23.79
C PHE A 115 -41.93 4.31 22.90
N ARG A 116 -40.87 3.58 23.29
CA ARG A 116 -39.69 3.41 22.43
C ARG A 116 -40.05 2.79 21.09
N ARG A 117 -40.88 1.74 21.08
CA ARG A 117 -41.30 1.05 19.84
C ARG A 117 -42.04 2.00 18.90
N GLU A 118 -42.98 2.79 19.43
CA GLU A 118 -43.75 3.77 18.65
C GLU A 118 -42.85 4.83 18.01
N LEU A 119 -41.94 5.42 18.81
CA LEU A 119 -41.02 6.45 18.33
C LEU A 119 -40.06 5.92 17.27
N MET A 120 -39.48 4.73 17.50
CA MET A 120 -38.57 4.08 16.56
C MET A 120 -39.30 3.67 15.28
N GLY A 121 -40.51 3.12 15.39
CA GLY A 121 -41.36 2.71 14.27
C GLY A 121 -41.66 3.85 13.30
N GLY A 122 -41.73 5.10 13.79
CA GLY A 122 -41.91 6.30 12.96
C GLY A 122 -40.63 6.96 12.47
N LEU A 123 -39.43 6.50 12.86
CA LEU A 123 -38.16 7.14 12.49
C LEU A 123 -37.75 6.83 11.05
N SER A 124 -37.68 7.84 10.19
CA SER A 124 -37.18 7.72 8.83
C SER A 124 -35.65 7.84 8.76
N GLU A 125 -35.07 7.37 7.65
CA GLU A 125 -33.64 7.51 7.40
C GLU A 125 -33.22 8.97 7.25
N ALA A 126 -34.06 9.80 6.61
CA ALA A 126 -33.78 11.22 6.41
C ALA A 126 -33.77 12.00 7.72
N GLU A 127 -34.73 11.75 8.62
CA GLU A 127 -34.75 12.34 9.97
C GLU A 127 -33.50 11.96 10.76
N TYR A 128 -33.11 10.68 10.71
CA TYR A 128 -31.89 10.22 11.37
C TYR A 128 -30.63 10.87 10.79
N ALA A 129 -30.48 10.86 9.47
CA ALA A 129 -29.31 11.41 8.79
C ALA A 129 -29.14 12.92 9.05
N ALA A 130 -30.25 13.68 9.07
CA ALA A 130 -30.23 15.10 9.38
C ALA A 130 -29.73 15.36 10.82
N ALA A 131 -30.18 14.55 11.78
CA ALA A 131 -29.74 14.67 13.17
C ALA A 131 -28.28 14.21 13.36
N ALA A 132 -27.87 13.14 12.69
CA ALA A 132 -26.57 12.49 12.84
C ALA A 132 -25.48 13.05 11.89
N ALA A 133 -25.69 14.23 11.28
CA ALA A 133 -24.75 14.83 10.33
C ALA A 133 -23.35 15.09 10.95
N GLY A 134 -23.28 15.31 12.27
CA GLY A 134 -22.03 15.48 13.03
C GLY A 134 -21.40 14.17 13.54
N GLY A 135 -21.95 13.01 13.17
CA GLY A 135 -21.49 11.69 13.62
C GLY A 135 -22.48 10.98 14.55
N PRO A 136 -22.06 9.86 15.18
CA PRO A 136 -22.92 9.07 16.04
C PRO A 136 -23.48 9.87 17.23
N LEU A 137 -24.80 9.83 17.36
CA LEU A 137 -25.56 10.52 18.41
C LEU A 137 -25.41 9.87 19.79
N PRO A 138 -24.92 10.59 20.82
CA PRO A 138 -24.78 10.04 22.17
C PRO A 138 -26.13 9.72 22.82
N GLY A 139 -26.26 8.52 23.39
CA GLY A 139 -27.49 8.06 24.05
C GLY A 139 -28.63 7.70 23.08
N PHE A 140 -28.35 7.59 21.78
CA PHE A 140 -29.29 7.03 20.82
C PHE A 140 -29.26 5.48 20.86
N PRO A 141 -30.40 4.79 20.76
CA PRO A 141 -30.46 3.34 20.97
C PRO A 141 -30.09 2.52 19.73
N TYR A 142 -28.81 2.51 19.36
CA TYR A 142 -28.30 1.74 18.21
C TYR A 142 -28.52 0.24 18.31
N ALA A 143 -28.32 -0.34 19.49
CA ALA A 143 -28.55 -1.75 19.73
C ALA A 143 -30.04 -2.12 19.54
N TYR A 144 -30.94 -1.23 19.92
CA TYR A 144 -32.38 -1.44 19.72
C TYR A 144 -32.77 -1.29 18.23
N ALA A 145 -32.17 -0.33 17.52
CA ALA A 145 -32.36 -0.24 16.07
C ALA A 145 -31.94 -1.53 15.36
N GLU A 146 -30.87 -2.18 15.80
CA GLU A 146 -30.48 -3.50 15.30
C GLU A 146 -31.50 -4.59 15.64
N GLU A 147 -31.94 -4.66 16.90
CA GLU A 147 -32.93 -5.64 17.39
C GLU A 147 -34.24 -5.58 16.58
N VAL A 148 -34.68 -4.37 16.23
CA VAL A 148 -35.87 -4.15 15.40
C VAL A 148 -35.59 -4.40 13.91
N GLY A 149 -34.41 -3.98 13.43
CA GLY A 149 -34.06 -4.06 12.02
C GLY A 149 -33.85 -5.47 11.50
N LEU A 150 -33.13 -6.31 12.27
CA LEU A 150 -32.74 -7.65 11.81
C LEU A 150 -33.93 -8.57 11.51
N PRO A 151 -34.97 -8.69 12.37
CA PRO A 151 -36.12 -9.55 12.06
C PRO A 151 -36.92 -9.08 10.84
N LEU A 152 -36.91 -7.77 10.54
CA LEU A 152 -37.61 -7.21 9.38
C LEU A 152 -36.91 -7.56 8.06
N LEU A 153 -35.60 -7.83 8.07
CA LEU A 153 -34.85 -8.23 6.88
C LEU A 153 -35.32 -9.56 6.30
N GLU A 154 -35.83 -10.47 7.13
CA GLU A 154 -36.35 -11.77 6.70
C GLU A 154 -37.76 -11.69 6.08
N ARG A 155 -38.43 -10.54 6.19
CA ARG A 155 -39.79 -10.33 5.69
C ARG A 155 -39.76 -9.64 4.32
N SER A 156 -40.28 -10.30 3.29
CA SER A 156 -40.23 -9.83 1.90
C SER A 156 -40.86 -8.45 1.66
N GLU A 157 -41.87 -8.06 2.44
CA GLU A 157 -42.54 -6.75 2.28
C GLU A 157 -41.90 -5.64 3.14
N GLU A 158 -41.17 -6.02 4.20
CA GLU A 158 -40.65 -5.09 5.20
C GLU A 158 -39.12 -4.96 5.20
N TRP A 159 -38.40 -5.73 4.38
CA TRP A 159 -36.93 -5.76 4.41
C TRP A 159 -36.29 -4.40 4.15
N ARG A 160 -36.91 -3.54 3.32
CA ARG A 160 -36.43 -2.16 3.10
C ARG A 160 -36.51 -1.33 4.37
N ARG A 161 -37.56 -1.54 5.17
CA ARG A 161 -37.72 -0.90 6.48
C ARG A 161 -36.68 -1.43 7.47
N GLY A 162 -36.47 -2.74 7.51
CA GLY A 162 -35.40 -3.37 8.26
C GLY A 162 -34.03 -2.81 7.91
N ALA A 163 -33.75 -2.63 6.61
CA ALA A 163 -32.49 -2.12 6.10
C ALA A 163 -32.18 -0.70 6.60
N VAL A 164 -33.19 0.18 6.71
CA VAL A 164 -33.03 1.50 7.32
C VAL A 164 -32.51 1.38 8.75
N PHE A 165 -33.14 0.55 9.58
CA PHE A 165 -32.74 0.41 10.98
C PHE A 165 -31.37 -0.25 11.14
N VAL A 166 -31.02 -1.22 10.30
CA VAL A 166 -29.69 -1.84 10.31
C VAL A 166 -28.60 -0.86 9.87
N ARG A 167 -28.87 0.02 8.90
CA ARG A 167 -27.93 1.11 8.54
C ARG A 167 -27.74 2.11 9.69
N ILE A 168 -28.82 2.48 10.37
CA ILE A 168 -28.77 3.33 11.57
C ILE A 168 -27.93 2.64 12.66
N ALA A 169 -28.18 1.35 12.93
CA ALA A 169 -27.43 0.58 13.91
C ALA A 169 -25.93 0.54 13.59
N ALA A 170 -25.57 0.28 12.33
CA ALA A 170 -24.18 0.24 11.88
C ALA A 170 -23.47 1.60 12.02
N HIS A 171 -24.18 2.72 11.83
CA HIS A 171 -23.60 4.05 12.01
C HIS A 171 -23.12 4.28 13.46
N GLY A 172 -23.86 3.79 14.46
CA GLY A 172 -23.47 3.92 15.87
C GLY A 172 -22.67 2.77 16.47
N GLN A 173 -22.54 1.65 15.74
CA GLN A 173 -21.78 0.45 16.14
C GLN A 173 -20.76 0.12 15.04
N ALA A 174 -19.79 1.02 14.83
CA ALA A 174 -18.86 0.93 13.71
C ALA A 174 -18.05 -0.38 13.70
N GLU A 175 -17.71 -0.89 14.87
CA GLU A 175 -17.02 -2.16 15.10
C GLU A 175 -17.81 -3.39 14.61
N ARG A 176 -19.15 -3.29 14.56
CA ARG A 176 -20.05 -4.33 14.01
C ARG A 176 -20.51 -4.01 12.59
N GLY A 177 -20.08 -2.88 12.03
CA GLY A 177 -20.43 -2.40 10.71
C GLY A 177 -20.25 -3.46 9.61
N PRO A 178 -19.10 -4.15 9.51
CA PRO A 178 -18.89 -5.19 8.51
C PRO A 178 -19.97 -6.27 8.52
N GLY A 179 -20.30 -6.83 9.69
CA GLY A 179 -21.30 -7.88 9.84
C GLY A 179 -22.72 -7.40 9.57
N LEU A 180 -23.06 -6.17 9.98
CA LEU A 180 -24.38 -5.59 9.73
C LEU A 180 -24.60 -5.33 8.24
N PHE A 181 -23.62 -4.75 7.55
CA PHE A 181 -23.72 -4.53 6.11
C PHE A 181 -23.63 -5.83 5.30
N GLN A 182 -22.91 -6.86 5.78
CA GLN A 182 -22.91 -8.18 5.15
C GLN A 182 -24.32 -8.80 5.13
N LYS A 183 -25.11 -8.66 6.20
CA LYS A 183 -26.52 -9.09 6.19
C LYS A 183 -27.35 -8.32 5.15
N LEU A 184 -27.07 -7.03 4.98
CA LEU A 184 -27.74 -6.21 3.94
C LEU A 184 -27.35 -6.65 2.53
N VAL A 185 -26.09 -7.07 2.31
CA VAL A 185 -25.64 -7.68 1.05
C VAL A 185 -26.46 -8.93 0.74
N GLU A 186 -26.57 -9.87 1.70
CA GLU A 186 -27.30 -11.13 1.53
C GLU A 186 -28.79 -10.90 1.22
N VAL A 187 -29.42 -9.93 1.88
CA VAL A 187 -30.82 -9.57 1.63
C VAL A 187 -31.00 -8.93 0.25
N ALA A 188 -30.09 -8.03 -0.16
CA ALA A 188 -30.15 -7.41 -1.48
C ALA A 188 -29.95 -8.45 -2.60
N GLU A 189 -29.01 -9.39 -2.44
CA GLU A 189 -28.81 -10.52 -3.37
C GLU A 189 -30.06 -11.42 -3.44
N ARG A 190 -30.66 -11.78 -2.29
CA ARG A 190 -31.88 -12.60 -2.22
C ARG A 190 -33.06 -11.95 -2.94
N ASN A 191 -33.15 -10.62 -2.91
CA ASN A 191 -34.21 -9.85 -3.57
C ASN A 191 -33.86 -9.44 -5.01
N GLY A 192 -32.74 -9.91 -5.56
CA GLY A 192 -32.36 -9.66 -6.96
C GLY A 192 -31.87 -8.23 -7.24
N ASP A 193 -31.30 -7.55 -6.24
CA ASP A 193 -30.74 -6.19 -6.37
C ASP A 193 -29.20 -6.20 -6.24
N PRO A 194 -28.47 -6.60 -7.30
CA PRO A 194 -27.01 -6.69 -7.27
C PRO A 194 -26.33 -5.32 -7.16
N ALA A 195 -26.99 -4.24 -7.61
CA ALA A 195 -26.45 -2.89 -7.53
C ALA A 195 -26.40 -2.41 -6.08
N GLU A 196 -27.49 -2.65 -5.34
CA GLU A 196 -27.56 -2.31 -3.92
C GLU A 196 -26.66 -3.22 -3.08
N ALA A 197 -26.59 -4.52 -3.39
CA ALA A 197 -25.63 -5.44 -2.78
C ALA A 197 -24.19 -4.91 -2.93
N GLN A 198 -23.83 -4.41 -4.10
CA GLN A 198 -22.48 -3.86 -4.33
C GLN A 198 -22.23 -2.58 -3.53
N ARG A 199 -23.23 -1.72 -3.36
CA ARG A 199 -23.13 -0.54 -2.47
C ARG A 199 -22.88 -0.97 -1.03
N TYR A 200 -23.59 -1.98 -0.54
CA TYR A 200 -23.38 -2.48 0.81
C TYR A 200 -22.00 -3.12 1.02
N ARG A 201 -21.46 -3.85 0.03
CA ARG A 201 -20.08 -4.36 0.11
C ARG A 201 -19.05 -3.23 0.22
N LYS A 202 -19.23 -2.13 -0.52
CA LYS A 202 -18.38 -0.93 -0.36
C LYS A 202 -18.48 -0.37 1.06
N ARG A 203 -19.68 -0.35 1.66
CA ARG A 203 -19.85 0.05 3.07
C ARG A 203 -19.14 -0.90 4.04
N VAL A 204 -19.19 -2.22 3.84
CA VAL A 204 -18.39 -3.19 4.64
C VAL A 204 -16.90 -2.79 4.63
N ARG A 205 -16.35 -2.49 3.45
CA ARG A 205 -14.97 -2.01 3.33
C ARG A 205 -14.75 -0.70 4.07
N ASP A 206 -15.59 0.31 3.85
CA ASP A 206 -15.44 1.63 4.46
C ASP A 206 -15.42 1.55 6.00
N PHE A 207 -16.32 0.76 6.59
CA PHE A 207 -16.36 0.53 8.04
C PHE A 207 -15.12 -0.22 8.54
N GLY A 208 -14.70 -1.28 7.84
CA GLY A 208 -13.50 -2.02 8.21
C GLY A 208 -12.22 -1.19 8.14
N GLN A 209 -12.12 -0.27 7.17
CA GLN A 209 -11.01 0.68 7.08
C GLN A 209 -11.07 1.76 8.17
N ALA A 210 -12.25 2.30 8.46
CA ALA A 210 -12.44 3.34 9.46
C ALA A 210 -12.09 2.85 10.88
N VAL A 211 -12.45 1.61 11.22
CA VAL A 211 -12.09 0.99 12.50
C VAL A 211 -10.62 0.52 12.50
N GLY A 212 -10.13 0.09 11.34
CA GLY A 212 -8.80 -0.49 11.16
C GLY A 212 -8.83 -2.01 11.33
N PRO A 213 -8.25 -2.80 10.39
CA PRO A 213 -8.34 -4.27 10.43
C PRO A 213 -7.76 -4.94 11.69
N ALA A 214 -6.86 -4.27 12.40
CA ALA A 214 -6.29 -4.75 13.66
C ALA A 214 -7.24 -4.60 14.86
N ASN A 215 -8.19 -3.68 14.80
CA ASN A 215 -9.14 -3.38 15.87
C ASN A 215 -10.49 -4.09 15.70
N LEU A 216 -10.70 -4.77 14.58
CA LEU A 216 -11.90 -5.56 14.31
C LEU A 216 -11.89 -6.86 15.12
N ALA A 217 -13.07 -7.23 15.65
CA ALA A 217 -13.28 -8.56 16.21
C ALA A 217 -13.06 -9.66 15.14
N PRO A 218 -12.68 -10.90 15.52
CA PRO A 218 -12.28 -11.94 14.56
C PRO A 218 -13.34 -12.27 13.48
N ASP A 219 -14.61 -12.28 13.87
CA ASP A 219 -15.76 -12.48 12.98
C ASP A 219 -15.90 -11.33 11.97
N GLN A 220 -15.79 -10.09 12.45
CA GLN A 220 -15.86 -8.88 11.63
C GLN A 220 -14.68 -8.78 10.67
N LYS A 221 -13.47 -9.13 11.14
CA LYS A 221 -12.24 -9.20 10.35
C LYS A 221 -12.37 -10.20 9.20
N THR A 222 -12.97 -11.37 9.47
CA THR A 222 -13.24 -12.40 8.44
C THR A 222 -14.18 -11.88 7.36
N ILE A 223 -15.28 -11.24 7.75
CA ILE A 223 -16.26 -10.65 6.82
C ILE A 223 -15.62 -9.54 5.98
N TYR A 224 -14.85 -8.66 6.62
CA TYR A 224 -14.14 -7.58 5.95
C TYR A 224 -13.19 -8.11 4.87
N PHE A 225 -12.29 -9.04 5.22
CA PHE A 225 -11.31 -9.56 4.26
C PHE A 225 -11.95 -10.37 3.13
N ALA A 226 -12.99 -11.15 3.42
CA ALA A 226 -13.76 -11.84 2.38
C ALA A 226 -14.41 -10.85 1.41
N THR A 227 -14.93 -9.73 1.92
CA THR A 227 -15.61 -8.72 1.11
C THR A 227 -14.64 -7.94 0.25
N VAL A 228 -13.51 -7.47 0.78
CA VAL A 228 -12.51 -6.75 -0.05
C VAL A 228 -11.90 -7.68 -1.10
N LYS A 229 -11.70 -8.97 -0.80
CA LYS A 229 -11.28 -9.94 -1.82
C LYS A 229 -12.30 -10.01 -2.96
N LYS A 230 -13.59 -10.19 -2.64
CA LYS A 230 -14.67 -10.26 -3.64
C LYS A 230 -14.77 -8.98 -4.47
N LEU A 231 -14.69 -7.80 -3.83
CA LEU A 231 -14.66 -6.51 -4.53
C LEU A 231 -13.47 -6.41 -5.50
N GLY A 232 -12.31 -6.89 -5.07
CA GLY A 232 -11.11 -6.95 -5.89
C GLY A 232 -11.24 -7.87 -7.11
N GLU A 233 -11.80 -9.06 -6.92
CA GLU A 233 -12.04 -10.04 -7.99
C GLU A 233 -13.05 -9.52 -9.01
N GLU A 234 -14.15 -8.91 -8.55
CA GLU A 234 -15.16 -8.30 -9.42
C GLU A 234 -14.60 -7.10 -10.21
N ALA A 235 -13.81 -6.24 -9.57
CA ALA A 235 -13.15 -5.13 -10.24
C ALA A 235 -12.12 -5.61 -11.28
N ALA A 236 -11.35 -6.64 -10.96
CA ALA A 236 -10.42 -7.26 -11.90
C ALA A 236 -11.14 -7.89 -13.10
N ALA A 237 -12.28 -8.56 -12.88
CA ALA A 237 -13.12 -9.10 -13.96
C ALA A 237 -13.69 -7.98 -14.87
N ALA A 238 -14.00 -6.82 -14.28
CA ALA A 238 -14.42 -5.61 -15.01
C ALA A 238 -13.25 -4.85 -15.66
N LYS A 239 -12.00 -5.29 -15.48
CA LYS A 239 -10.76 -4.58 -15.88
C LYS A 239 -10.62 -3.19 -15.25
N ASP A 240 -11.29 -2.94 -14.13
CA ASP A 240 -11.06 -1.77 -13.30
C ASP A 240 -9.87 -2.04 -12.38
N TRP A 241 -8.66 -1.96 -12.95
CA TRP A 241 -7.44 -2.33 -12.24
C TRP A 241 -7.18 -1.45 -11.02
N LYS A 242 -7.58 -0.18 -11.06
CA LYS A 242 -7.41 0.74 -9.93
C LYS A 242 -8.21 0.29 -8.72
N GLU A 243 -9.50 -0.01 -8.92
CA GLU A 243 -10.35 -0.53 -7.84
C GLU A 243 -9.90 -1.93 -7.40
N ALA A 244 -9.46 -2.78 -8.34
CA ALA A 244 -8.95 -4.11 -8.01
C ALA A 244 -7.70 -4.05 -7.11
N ILE A 245 -6.73 -3.20 -7.46
CA ILE A 245 -5.50 -2.96 -6.70
C ILE A 245 -5.81 -2.47 -5.29
N VAL A 246 -6.70 -1.47 -5.15
CA VAL A 246 -7.07 -0.94 -3.83
C VAL A 246 -7.59 -2.06 -2.93
N ASN A 247 -8.52 -2.88 -3.44
CA ASN A 247 -9.14 -3.94 -2.66
C ASN A 247 -8.16 -5.11 -2.38
N TYR A 248 -7.31 -5.49 -3.33
CA TYR A 248 -6.30 -6.54 -3.11
C TYR A 248 -5.15 -6.11 -2.20
N ALA A 249 -4.76 -4.83 -2.23
CA ALA A 249 -3.79 -4.29 -1.29
C ALA A 249 -4.35 -4.34 0.14
N LEU A 250 -5.64 -4.07 0.34
CA LEU A 250 -6.29 -4.30 1.64
C LEU A 250 -6.30 -5.79 2.01
N TYR A 251 -6.68 -6.66 1.06
CA TYR A 251 -6.69 -8.11 1.31
C TYR A 251 -5.31 -8.67 1.66
N SER A 252 -4.22 -8.13 1.11
CA SER A 252 -2.85 -8.57 1.41
C SER A 252 -2.43 -8.39 2.88
N GLN A 253 -3.19 -7.62 3.66
CA GLN A 253 -2.99 -7.45 5.10
C GLN A 253 -3.62 -8.58 5.93
N SER A 254 -4.41 -9.46 5.29
CA SER A 254 -5.01 -10.62 5.93
C SER A 254 -3.95 -11.65 6.31
N GLU A 255 -4.16 -12.37 7.41
CA GLU A 255 -3.34 -13.55 7.77
C GLU A 255 -3.47 -14.68 6.73
N SER A 256 -4.58 -14.69 5.99
CA SER A 256 -4.80 -15.62 4.86
C SER A 256 -4.11 -15.17 3.57
N ALA A 257 -3.53 -13.97 3.53
CA ALA A 257 -2.81 -13.49 2.38
C ALA A 257 -1.46 -14.21 2.25
N GLY A 258 -1.39 -15.06 1.23
CA GLY A 258 -0.18 -15.79 0.90
C GLY A 258 0.58 -15.19 -0.28
N LYS A 259 1.57 -15.95 -0.74
CA LYS A 259 2.31 -15.69 -1.98
C LYS A 259 1.38 -15.53 -3.20
N GLU A 260 0.30 -16.30 -3.27
CA GLU A 260 -0.70 -16.21 -4.35
C GLU A 260 -1.35 -14.83 -4.43
N THR A 261 -1.70 -14.24 -3.29
CA THR A 261 -2.30 -12.91 -3.23
C THR A 261 -1.36 -11.85 -3.80
N LEU A 262 -0.07 -11.95 -3.49
CA LEU A 262 0.93 -11.05 -4.04
C LEU A 262 1.18 -11.28 -5.53
N ARG A 263 1.13 -12.54 -6.00
CA ARG A 263 1.21 -12.82 -7.44
C ARG A 263 0.05 -12.15 -8.19
N GLN A 264 -1.17 -12.28 -7.67
CA GLN A 264 -2.35 -11.63 -8.26
C GLN A 264 -2.22 -10.10 -8.23
N LEU A 265 -1.78 -9.54 -7.11
CA LEU A 265 -1.56 -8.09 -6.99
C LEU A 265 -0.46 -7.58 -7.94
N ALA A 266 0.63 -8.32 -8.12
CA ALA A 266 1.67 -8.00 -9.09
C ALA A 266 1.14 -8.01 -10.53
N GLN A 267 0.30 -8.99 -10.88
CA GLN A 267 -0.39 -9.03 -12.18
C GLN A 267 -1.33 -7.83 -12.37
N MET A 268 -2.04 -7.40 -11.32
CA MET A 268 -2.92 -6.24 -11.40
C MET A 268 -2.13 -4.95 -11.63
N TYR A 269 -0.99 -4.76 -10.95
CA TYR A 269 -0.09 -3.64 -11.20
C TYR A 269 0.51 -3.68 -12.62
N GLU A 270 0.87 -4.87 -13.12
CA GLU A 270 1.31 -5.05 -14.51
C GLU A 270 0.24 -4.60 -15.50
N ASN A 271 -1.02 -5.01 -15.29
CA ASN A 271 -2.14 -4.65 -16.17
C ASN A 271 -2.51 -3.15 -16.11
N ASP A 272 -2.27 -2.49 -14.97
CA ASP A 272 -2.47 -1.04 -14.82
C ASP A 272 -1.26 -0.21 -15.33
N GLY A 273 -0.15 -0.86 -15.68
CA GLY A 273 1.09 -0.21 -16.14
C GLY A 273 1.99 0.32 -15.02
N GLN A 274 1.77 -0.07 -13.76
CA GLN A 274 2.56 0.37 -12.62
C GLN A 274 3.77 -0.54 -12.38
N VAL A 275 4.80 -0.42 -13.23
CA VAL A 275 5.98 -1.32 -13.25
C VAL A 275 6.69 -1.42 -11.89
N PHE A 276 6.94 -0.29 -11.21
CA PHE A 276 7.63 -0.29 -9.92
C PHE A 276 6.82 -0.99 -8.81
N ALA A 277 5.50 -0.82 -8.80
CA ALA A 277 4.63 -1.47 -7.83
C ALA A 277 4.53 -2.98 -8.12
N ALA A 278 4.46 -3.38 -9.39
CA ALA A 278 4.53 -4.78 -9.82
C ALA A 278 5.86 -5.42 -9.41
N LEU A 279 6.98 -4.73 -9.63
CA LEU A 279 8.32 -5.17 -9.23
C LEU A 279 8.42 -5.37 -7.72
N ARG A 280 8.06 -4.34 -6.93
CA ARG A 280 8.07 -4.43 -5.46
C ARG A 280 7.25 -5.62 -4.96
N THR A 281 6.03 -5.77 -5.45
CA THR A 281 5.13 -6.86 -5.05
C THR A 281 5.71 -8.23 -5.41
N THR A 282 6.45 -8.32 -6.52
CA THR A 282 7.12 -9.55 -6.96
C THR A 282 8.32 -9.90 -6.09
N GLU A 283 9.13 -8.92 -5.71
CA GLU A 283 10.22 -9.12 -4.75
C GLU A 283 9.67 -9.59 -3.40
N ASP A 284 8.61 -8.93 -2.89
CA ASP A 284 7.92 -9.34 -1.67
C ASP A 284 7.37 -10.77 -1.78
N ALA A 285 6.85 -11.18 -2.93
CA ALA A 285 6.36 -12.54 -3.16
C ALA A 285 7.51 -13.56 -3.18
N LEU A 286 8.66 -13.22 -3.76
CA LEU A 286 9.85 -14.08 -3.82
C LEU A 286 10.52 -14.29 -2.46
N THR A 287 10.39 -13.35 -1.51
CA THR A 287 10.83 -13.57 -0.11
C THR A 287 10.10 -14.72 0.58
N ARG A 288 8.89 -15.08 0.10
CA ARG A 288 8.07 -16.19 0.62
C ARG A 288 8.34 -17.52 -0.06
N GLY A 289 9.37 -17.60 -0.90
CA GLY A 289 9.85 -18.84 -1.52
C GLY A 289 9.96 -18.75 -3.04
N ALA A 290 10.88 -19.55 -3.59
CA ALA A 290 11.17 -19.57 -5.03
C ALA A 290 9.93 -19.86 -5.88
N ASP A 291 9.87 -19.23 -7.05
CA ASP A 291 8.79 -19.42 -8.02
C ASP A 291 9.31 -19.17 -9.42
N LYS A 292 9.04 -20.08 -10.35
CA LYS A 292 9.48 -19.90 -11.74
C LYS A 292 8.74 -18.74 -12.41
N ASP A 293 7.42 -18.64 -12.22
CA ASP A 293 6.60 -17.58 -12.83
C ASP A 293 6.97 -16.19 -12.27
N LEU A 294 7.21 -16.08 -10.96
CA LEU A 294 7.65 -14.79 -10.38
C LEU A 294 9.05 -14.40 -10.84
N ASN A 295 9.96 -15.36 -11.06
CA ASN A 295 11.28 -15.08 -11.62
C ASN A 295 11.18 -14.59 -13.07
N GLU A 296 10.32 -15.20 -13.89
CA GLU A 296 10.06 -14.74 -15.26
C GLU A 296 9.41 -13.34 -15.28
N ARG A 297 8.50 -13.05 -14.34
CA ARG A 297 7.95 -11.70 -14.13
C ARG A 297 9.02 -10.71 -13.70
N LYS A 298 9.89 -11.09 -12.77
CA LYS A 298 11.03 -10.29 -12.33
C LYS A 298 11.89 -9.90 -13.53
N ASP A 299 12.27 -10.86 -14.37
CA ASP A 299 13.01 -10.61 -15.62
C ASP A 299 12.30 -9.55 -16.49
N ARG A 300 10.98 -9.71 -16.73
CA ARG A 300 10.19 -8.75 -17.53
C ARG A 300 10.11 -7.35 -16.89
N TYR A 301 9.92 -7.27 -15.58
CA TYR A 301 9.79 -5.98 -14.89
C TYR A 301 11.12 -5.23 -14.86
N TYR A 302 12.25 -5.88 -14.56
CA TYR A 302 13.56 -5.23 -14.66
C TYR A 302 13.87 -4.78 -16.09
N TYR A 303 13.48 -5.56 -17.11
CA TYR A 303 13.59 -5.12 -18.50
C TYR A 303 12.75 -3.86 -18.79
N SER A 304 11.57 -3.74 -18.18
CA SER A 304 10.63 -2.63 -18.40
C SER A 304 10.93 -1.37 -17.58
N VAL A 305 11.82 -1.43 -16.58
CA VAL A 305 12.19 -0.25 -15.78
C VAL A 305 13.10 0.66 -16.60
N GLU A 306 12.69 1.91 -16.81
CA GLU A 306 13.52 2.89 -17.50
C GLU A 306 14.60 3.49 -16.57
N PRO A 307 15.87 3.60 -17.01
CA PRO A 307 16.95 4.15 -16.17
C PRO A 307 16.71 5.58 -15.67
N ALA A 308 16.05 6.41 -16.49
CA ALA A 308 15.73 7.80 -16.13
C ALA A 308 14.67 7.85 -15.02
N GLU A 309 13.63 7.02 -15.11
CA GLU A 309 12.59 6.90 -14.08
C GLU A 309 13.14 6.33 -12.79
N LEU A 310 13.99 5.30 -12.89
CA LEU A 310 14.69 4.71 -11.76
C LEU A 310 15.50 5.76 -11.01
N LYS A 311 16.25 6.61 -11.74
CA LYS A 311 17.04 7.69 -11.16
C LYS A 311 16.16 8.71 -10.42
N ALA A 312 15.01 9.07 -11.00
CA ALA A 312 14.07 10.02 -10.38
C ALA A 312 13.44 9.47 -9.08
N ARG A 313 13.32 8.14 -8.95
CA ARG A 313 12.69 7.47 -7.81
C ARG A 313 13.68 6.66 -6.96
N ALA A 314 14.98 6.89 -7.08
CA ALA A 314 16.02 6.04 -6.49
C ALA A 314 15.85 5.84 -4.98
N GLU A 315 15.53 6.92 -4.24
CA GLU A 315 15.32 6.86 -2.79
C GLU A 315 14.08 6.03 -2.39
N GLU A 316 13.02 6.09 -3.19
CA GLU A 316 11.77 5.34 -2.94
C GLU A 316 11.99 3.84 -3.15
N VAL A 317 12.75 3.47 -4.19
CA VAL A 317 12.88 2.08 -4.63
C VAL A 317 14.04 1.33 -3.98
N ARG A 318 14.98 2.04 -3.34
CA ARG A 318 16.22 1.47 -2.76
C ARG A 318 15.97 0.29 -1.82
N THR A 319 14.83 0.25 -1.13
CA THR A 319 14.51 -0.80 -0.15
C THR A 319 14.16 -2.14 -0.77
N TYR A 320 13.72 -2.18 -2.03
CA TYR A 320 13.28 -3.40 -2.70
C TYR A 320 13.98 -3.68 -4.03
N PHE A 321 14.71 -2.71 -4.59
CA PHE A 321 15.43 -2.88 -5.85
C PHE A 321 16.68 -3.77 -5.68
N ASP A 322 16.77 -4.87 -6.44
CA ASP A 322 17.82 -5.87 -6.34
C ASP A 322 18.96 -5.59 -7.35
N VAL A 323 19.92 -4.77 -6.92
CA VAL A 323 21.13 -4.45 -7.70
C VAL A 323 21.96 -5.70 -8.00
N LYS A 324 22.03 -6.64 -7.05
CA LYS A 324 22.80 -7.90 -7.22
C LYS A 324 22.19 -8.78 -8.30
N TYR A 325 20.88 -8.80 -8.43
CA TYR A 325 20.20 -9.48 -9.54
C TYR A 325 20.59 -8.85 -10.88
N CYS A 326 20.55 -7.52 -11.01
CA CYS A 326 20.93 -6.82 -12.25
C CYS A 326 22.35 -7.20 -12.69
N VAL A 327 23.31 -7.13 -11.78
CA VAL A 327 24.72 -7.48 -12.05
C VAL A 327 24.90 -8.94 -12.45
N ARG A 328 24.32 -9.86 -11.66
CA ARG A 328 24.42 -11.31 -11.89
C ARG A 328 23.76 -11.73 -13.20
N LYS A 329 22.58 -11.19 -13.51
CA LYS A 329 21.85 -11.48 -14.74
C LYS A 329 22.58 -10.91 -15.96
N ALA A 330 23.11 -9.69 -15.88
CA ALA A 330 23.96 -9.11 -16.93
C ALA A 330 25.20 -9.99 -17.20
N LYS A 331 25.90 -10.44 -16.15
CA LYS A 331 27.03 -11.38 -16.27
C LYS A 331 26.60 -12.68 -16.95
N GLN A 332 25.50 -13.30 -16.51
CA GLN A 332 24.97 -14.54 -17.09
C GLN A 332 24.67 -14.40 -18.59
N LEU A 333 24.06 -13.28 -19.01
CA LEU A 333 23.75 -13.01 -20.41
C LEU A 333 25.03 -12.87 -21.24
N LEU A 334 26.04 -12.18 -20.73
CA LEU A 334 27.33 -12.01 -21.39
C LEU A 334 28.17 -13.30 -21.44
N ASP A 335 28.04 -14.18 -20.44
CA ASP A 335 28.75 -15.46 -20.37
C ASP A 335 28.14 -16.52 -21.29
N SER A 336 26.85 -16.40 -21.65
CA SER A 336 26.18 -17.30 -22.59
C SER A 336 26.78 -17.32 -24.00
N ASN A 337 27.65 -16.33 -24.31
CA ASN A 337 28.27 -16.10 -25.61
C ASN A 337 27.29 -15.99 -26.79
N ASN A 338 25.99 -15.80 -26.53
CA ASN A 338 25.00 -15.49 -27.56
C ASN A 338 25.29 -14.06 -28.10
N PRO A 339 25.56 -13.89 -29.41
CA PRO A 339 25.82 -12.58 -30.01
C PRO A 339 24.56 -11.84 -30.44
N GLU A 340 23.36 -12.35 -30.16
CA GLU A 340 22.10 -11.70 -30.48
C GLU A 340 22.05 -10.26 -29.91
N PRO A 341 21.71 -9.25 -30.75
CA PRO A 341 21.62 -7.86 -30.31
C PRO A 341 20.75 -7.68 -29.07
N ASP A 342 19.60 -8.36 -29.01
CA ASP A 342 18.65 -8.30 -27.89
C ASP A 342 19.26 -8.73 -26.55
N VAL A 343 20.15 -9.73 -26.56
CA VAL A 343 20.85 -10.20 -25.36
C VAL A 343 21.84 -9.15 -24.87
N LEU A 344 22.53 -8.47 -25.79
CA LEU A 344 23.43 -7.37 -25.46
C LEU A 344 22.67 -6.13 -24.98
N ASP A 345 21.54 -5.80 -25.60
CA ASP A 345 20.65 -4.72 -25.14
C ASP A 345 20.16 -4.98 -23.72
N TRP A 346 19.72 -6.21 -23.44
CA TRP A 346 19.28 -6.56 -22.09
C TRP A 346 20.42 -6.52 -21.06
N ALA A 347 21.61 -7.04 -21.38
CA ALA A 347 22.76 -6.97 -20.49
C ALA A 347 23.20 -5.52 -20.22
N THR A 348 23.20 -4.68 -21.27
CA THR A 348 23.50 -3.24 -21.18
C THR A 348 22.49 -2.54 -20.28
N HIS A 349 21.20 -2.83 -20.48
CA HIS A 349 20.11 -2.28 -19.68
C HIS A 349 20.28 -2.59 -18.19
N LEU A 350 20.46 -3.87 -17.84
CA LEU A 350 20.63 -4.30 -16.45
C LEU A 350 21.88 -3.67 -15.80
N ALA A 351 23.00 -3.63 -16.52
CA ALA A 351 24.20 -2.95 -16.04
C ALA A 351 23.94 -1.46 -15.79
N ARG A 352 23.17 -0.80 -16.67
CA ARG A 352 22.79 0.61 -16.51
C ARG A 352 21.91 0.84 -15.29
N LEU A 353 20.92 -0.02 -15.06
CA LEU A 353 20.07 0.07 -13.87
C LEU A 353 20.88 -0.10 -12.58
N ALA A 354 21.82 -1.05 -12.56
CA ALA A 354 22.73 -1.23 -11.43
C ALA A 354 23.57 0.04 -11.17
N LEU A 355 24.11 0.66 -12.22
CA LEU A 355 24.90 1.89 -12.11
C LEU A 355 24.07 3.14 -11.76
N VAL A 356 22.77 3.15 -12.06
CA VAL A 356 21.87 4.22 -11.58
C VAL A 356 21.73 4.15 -10.06
N MET A 357 21.62 2.95 -9.49
CA MET A 357 21.45 2.75 -8.05
C MET A 357 22.77 2.81 -7.28
N GLU A 358 23.83 2.27 -7.88
CA GLU A 358 25.18 2.19 -7.30
C GLU A 358 26.21 2.61 -8.37
N PRO A 359 26.47 3.93 -8.54
CA PRO A 359 27.36 4.42 -9.60
C PRO A 359 28.80 3.89 -9.52
N THR A 360 29.26 3.56 -8.32
CA THR A 360 30.61 3.03 -8.07
C THR A 360 30.64 1.49 -8.00
N ASN A 361 29.59 0.81 -8.47
CA ASN A 361 29.57 -0.66 -8.48
C ASN A 361 30.58 -1.18 -9.51
N LEU A 362 31.67 -1.78 -9.03
CA LEU A 362 32.78 -2.23 -9.86
C LEU A 362 32.34 -3.28 -10.87
N VAL A 363 31.57 -4.29 -10.42
CA VAL A 363 31.14 -5.39 -11.28
C VAL A 363 30.18 -4.91 -12.37
N ALA A 364 29.28 -3.97 -12.05
CA ALA A 364 28.37 -3.37 -13.02
C ALA A 364 29.12 -2.57 -14.10
N ASN A 365 30.13 -1.78 -13.71
CA ASN A 365 30.99 -1.07 -14.67
C ASN A 365 31.72 -2.05 -15.59
N VAL A 366 32.21 -3.18 -15.07
CA VAL A 366 32.82 -4.24 -15.89
C VAL A 366 31.82 -4.86 -16.86
N GLN A 367 30.58 -5.16 -16.44
CA GLN A 367 29.56 -5.69 -17.36
C GLN A 367 29.20 -4.66 -18.44
N MET A 368 29.15 -3.37 -18.11
CA MET A 368 28.93 -2.29 -19.07
C MET A 368 30.07 -2.22 -20.10
N ALA A 369 31.32 -2.27 -19.65
CA ALA A 369 32.50 -2.29 -20.52
C ALA A 369 32.48 -3.51 -21.46
N ARG A 370 32.12 -4.70 -20.94
CA ARG A 370 31.93 -5.92 -21.75
C ARG A 370 30.91 -5.72 -22.87
N CYS A 371 29.79 -5.03 -22.59
CA CYS A 371 28.77 -4.75 -23.59
C CYS A 371 29.33 -3.86 -24.72
N HIS A 372 29.97 -2.74 -24.36
CA HIS A 372 30.61 -1.84 -25.33
C HIS A 372 31.65 -2.56 -26.21
N LEU A 373 32.53 -3.37 -25.59
CA LEU A 373 33.54 -4.13 -26.33
C LEU A 373 32.92 -5.14 -27.32
N ARG A 374 31.82 -5.82 -26.94
CA ARG A 374 31.11 -6.74 -27.85
C ARG A 374 30.39 -6.01 -28.99
N ARG A 375 29.99 -4.75 -28.78
CA ARG A 375 29.42 -3.87 -29.81
C ARG A 375 30.46 -3.19 -30.70
N ARG A 376 31.75 -3.40 -30.42
CA ARG A 376 32.89 -2.69 -31.05
C ARG A 376 32.93 -1.18 -30.74
N GLU A 377 32.28 -0.77 -29.66
CA GLU A 377 32.37 0.58 -29.08
C GLU A 377 33.63 0.63 -28.20
N ARG A 378 34.79 0.66 -28.86
CA ARG A 378 36.09 0.40 -28.21
C ARG A 378 36.52 1.50 -27.26
N GLU A 379 36.22 2.76 -27.56
CA GLU A 379 36.65 3.91 -26.76
C GLU A 379 35.87 3.97 -25.44
N GLU A 380 34.55 3.77 -25.50
CA GLU A 380 33.66 3.73 -24.34
C GLU A 380 34.00 2.54 -23.43
N GLY A 381 34.23 1.37 -24.04
CA GLY A 381 34.67 0.18 -23.32
C GLY A 381 36.00 0.40 -22.61
N LEU A 382 36.99 1.00 -23.29
CA LEU A 382 38.30 1.31 -22.71
C LEU A 382 38.18 2.23 -21.50
N LYS A 383 37.44 3.33 -21.64
CA LYS A 383 37.27 4.33 -20.57
C LYS A 383 36.68 3.71 -19.29
N LEU A 384 35.64 2.88 -19.44
CA LEU A 384 35.04 2.19 -18.29
C LEU A 384 36.01 1.22 -17.61
N LEU A 385 36.87 0.56 -18.37
CA LEU A 385 37.90 -0.33 -17.81
C LEU A 385 38.99 0.46 -17.06
N GLU A 386 39.41 1.60 -17.60
CA GLU A 386 40.33 2.52 -16.92
C GLU A 386 39.72 3.01 -15.59
N ASP A 387 38.45 3.43 -15.61
CA ASP A 387 37.73 3.84 -14.39
C ASP A 387 37.67 2.68 -13.37
N VAL A 388 37.39 1.45 -13.81
CA VAL A 388 37.35 0.25 -12.94
C VAL A 388 38.71 -0.06 -12.34
N ARG A 389 39.82 0.12 -13.07
CA ARG A 389 41.18 -0.14 -12.56
C ARG A 389 41.47 0.71 -11.32
N GLU A 390 41.00 1.95 -11.31
CA GLU A 390 41.16 2.89 -10.19
C GLU A 390 40.23 2.58 -9.00
N MET A 391 39.21 1.75 -9.18
CA MET A 391 38.30 1.34 -8.11
C MET A 391 38.94 0.30 -7.17
N LYS A 392 38.60 0.38 -5.88
CA LYS A 392 39.04 -0.60 -4.88
C LYS A 392 38.11 -1.79 -4.86
N ALA A 393 38.63 -2.98 -5.16
CA ALA A 393 37.89 -4.22 -5.07
C ALA A 393 37.73 -4.70 -3.62
N SER A 394 36.49 -5.05 -3.27
CA SER A 394 36.06 -5.52 -1.96
C SER A 394 35.26 -6.82 -2.12
N GLY A 395 35.95 -7.95 -1.94
CA GLY A 395 35.34 -9.29 -2.03
C GLY A 395 35.70 -10.06 -3.30
N GLY A 396 35.17 -11.28 -3.42
CA GLY A 396 35.55 -12.23 -4.48
C GLY A 396 35.13 -11.78 -5.88
N ASP A 397 33.87 -11.40 -6.06
CA ASP A 397 33.32 -11.01 -7.37
C ASP A 397 33.99 -9.75 -7.93
N GLU A 398 34.29 -8.75 -7.07
CA GLU A 398 34.98 -7.52 -7.47
C GLU A 398 36.45 -7.77 -7.81
N ARG A 399 37.13 -8.69 -7.09
CA ARG A 399 38.48 -9.12 -7.44
C ARG A 399 38.51 -9.81 -8.80
N GLU A 400 37.59 -10.74 -9.05
CA GLU A 400 37.48 -11.39 -10.35
C GLU A 400 37.20 -10.38 -11.47
N ALA A 401 36.31 -9.42 -11.25
CA ALA A 401 36.01 -8.36 -12.21
C ALA A 401 37.22 -7.46 -12.48
N ARG A 402 38.01 -7.13 -11.45
CA ARG A 402 39.28 -6.37 -11.58
C ARG A 402 40.34 -7.17 -12.34
N GLU A 403 40.53 -8.44 -12.02
CA GLU A 403 41.44 -9.34 -12.74
C GLU A 403 41.10 -9.43 -14.22
N TRP A 404 39.81 -9.59 -14.53
CA TRP A 404 39.33 -9.58 -15.91
C TRP A 404 39.65 -8.24 -16.59
N THR A 405 39.42 -7.12 -15.89
CA THR A 405 39.69 -5.77 -16.38
C THR A 405 41.16 -5.55 -16.72
N LEU A 406 42.08 -5.89 -15.81
CA LEU A 406 43.53 -5.73 -16.02
C LEU A 406 44.02 -6.51 -17.25
N ARG A 407 43.53 -7.75 -17.40
CA ARG A 407 43.84 -8.57 -18.56
C ARG A 407 43.30 -7.97 -19.86
N GLN A 408 42.08 -7.43 -19.86
CA GLN A 408 41.51 -6.80 -21.05
C GLN A 408 42.20 -5.48 -21.41
N LEU A 409 42.50 -4.62 -20.43
CA LEU A 409 43.26 -3.39 -20.66
C LEU A 409 44.63 -3.70 -21.26
N GLY A 410 45.35 -4.67 -20.70
CA GLY A 410 46.65 -5.10 -21.22
C GLY A 410 46.58 -5.50 -22.70
N ALA A 411 45.57 -6.28 -23.09
CA ALA A 411 45.38 -6.68 -24.48
C ALA A 411 45.00 -5.49 -25.37
N LEU A 412 44.03 -4.65 -24.98
CA LEU A 412 43.59 -3.49 -25.77
C LEU A 412 44.74 -2.49 -26.00
N TYR A 413 45.53 -2.20 -24.97
CA TYR A 413 46.67 -1.30 -25.10
C TYR A 413 47.74 -1.83 -26.05
N LEU A 414 47.99 -3.14 -26.09
CA LEU A 414 48.96 -3.73 -27.01
C LEU A 414 48.43 -3.84 -28.44
N ASP A 415 47.22 -4.37 -28.58
CA ASP A 415 46.73 -4.83 -29.88
C ASP A 415 46.02 -3.72 -30.67
N GLU A 416 45.37 -2.77 -30.00
CA GLU A 416 44.52 -1.77 -30.64
C GLU A 416 45.04 -0.34 -30.51
N TYR A 417 45.62 0.03 -29.36
CA TYR A 417 46.00 1.43 -29.07
C TYR A 417 47.50 1.70 -29.12
N ASN A 418 48.34 0.68 -29.32
CA ASN A 418 49.81 0.80 -29.37
C ASN A 418 50.38 1.61 -28.18
N ARG A 419 49.90 1.31 -26.96
CA ARG A 419 50.36 1.88 -25.68
C ARG A 419 51.05 0.81 -24.81
N PRO A 420 52.22 0.32 -25.23
CA PRO A 420 52.86 -0.83 -24.57
C PRO A 420 53.34 -0.52 -23.14
N ASP A 421 53.56 0.76 -22.80
CA ASP A 421 53.85 1.23 -21.45
C ASP A 421 52.69 0.94 -20.49
N LEU A 422 51.47 1.38 -20.85
CA LEU A 422 50.26 1.14 -20.05
C LEU A 422 49.89 -0.35 -20.00
N ALA A 423 50.17 -1.08 -21.07
CA ALA A 423 49.98 -2.53 -21.09
C ALA A 423 50.88 -3.24 -20.07
N VAL A 424 52.16 -2.86 -19.96
CA VAL A 424 53.08 -3.42 -18.95
C VAL A 424 52.54 -3.20 -17.54
N GLU A 425 52.02 -2.01 -17.24
CA GLU A 425 51.46 -1.75 -15.91
C GLU A 425 50.30 -2.69 -15.57
N CYS A 426 49.32 -2.80 -16.47
CA CYS A 426 48.13 -3.62 -16.26
C CYS A 426 48.48 -5.11 -16.17
N LEU A 427 49.36 -5.59 -17.07
CA LEU A 427 49.75 -7.00 -17.12
C LEU A 427 50.66 -7.41 -15.95
N LYS A 428 51.48 -6.49 -15.43
CA LYS A 428 52.25 -6.74 -14.20
C LYS A 428 51.35 -6.88 -12.99
N GLU A 429 50.37 -5.99 -12.85
CA GLU A 429 49.41 -6.08 -11.76
C GLU A 429 48.58 -7.37 -11.86
N PHE A 430 48.22 -7.77 -13.08
CA PHE A 430 47.54 -9.06 -13.31
C PHE A 430 48.44 -10.29 -13.10
N LEU A 431 49.78 -10.14 -13.18
CA LEU A 431 50.71 -11.26 -13.01
C LEU A 431 50.62 -11.89 -11.62
N ASP A 432 50.24 -11.10 -10.61
CA ASP A 432 50.07 -11.56 -9.23
C ASP A 432 48.78 -12.37 -9.02
N SER A 433 47.89 -12.43 -10.02
CA SER A 433 46.68 -13.27 -9.98
C SER A 433 47.02 -14.74 -10.22
N GLU A 434 46.29 -15.63 -9.53
CA GLU A 434 46.33 -17.09 -9.75
C GLU A 434 45.87 -17.48 -11.17
N LYS A 435 45.11 -16.60 -11.84
CA LYS A 435 44.65 -16.80 -13.23
C LYS A 435 45.68 -16.32 -14.27
N SER A 436 46.82 -15.78 -13.83
CA SER A 436 47.92 -15.43 -14.73
C SER A 436 48.61 -16.70 -15.25
N GLY A 437 49.26 -16.62 -16.41
CA GLY A 437 49.87 -17.81 -17.02
C GLY A 437 50.84 -17.48 -18.13
N ALA A 438 51.07 -18.46 -19.01
CA ALA A 438 51.96 -18.33 -20.17
C ALA A 438 51.57 -17.13 -21.05
N LYS A 439 50.27 -16.95 -21.31
CA LYS A 439 49.76 -15.85 -22.15
C LYS A 439 50.08 -14.47 -21.56
N THR A 440 49.84 -14.25 -20.27
CA THR A 440 50.18 -12.97 -19.61
C THR A 440 51.67 -12.65 -19.73
N ARG A 441 52.53 -13.67 -19.56
CA ARG A 441 53.98 -13.52 -19.71
C ARG A 441 54.38 -13.24 -21.15
N TYR A 442 53.76 -13.91 -22.10
CA TYR A 442 53.96 -13.64 -23.52
C TYR A 442 53.56 -12.22 -23.90
N ASP A 443 52.39 -11.75 -23.45
CA ASP A 443 51.90 -10.40 -23.69
C ASP A 443 52.82 -9.35 -23.02
N LEU A 444 53.37 -9.63 -21.82
CA LEU A 444 54.42 -8.80 -21.22
C LEU A 444 55.69 -8.76 -22.08
N GLY A 445 56.10 -9.90 -22.65
CA GLY A 445 57.22 -9.97 -23.59
C GLY A 445 56.99 -9.09 -24.82
N ARG A 446 55.80 -9.16 -25.42
CA ARG A 446 55.38 -8.30 -26.54
C ARG A 446 55.42 -6.82 -26.15
N ALA A 447 54.93 -6.49 -24.96
CA ALA A 447 54.94 -5.12 -24.46
C ALA A 447 56.35 -4.56 -24.31
N TYR A 448 57.29 -5.31 -23.72
CA TYR A 448 58.67 -4.87 -23.58
C TYR A 448 59.44 -4.83 -24.90
N GLU A 449 59.15 -5.75 -25.84
CA GLU A 449 59.72 -5.69 -27.19
C GLU A 449 59.28 -4.41 -27.91
N ALA A 450 58.00 -4.04 -27.79
CA ALA A 450 57.45 -2.80 -28.34
C ALA A 450 58.01 -1.53 -27.66
N LEU A 451 58.39 -1.60 -26.39
CA LEU A 451 59.08 -0.53 -25.66
C LEU A 451 60.58 -0.42 -26.00
N GLY A 452 61.15 -1.34 -26.79
CA GLY A 452 62.57 -1.37 -27.09
C GLY A 452 63.45 -1.88 -25.94
N ASP A 453 62.90 -2.69 -25.02
CA ASP A 453 63.64 -3.37 -23.94
C ASP A 453 63.77 -4.88 -24.24
N PRO A 454 64.68 -5.28 -25.13
CA PRO A 454 64.81 -6.67 -25.56
C PRO A 454 65.24 -7.60 -24.42
N ALA A 455 65.96 -7.08 -23.42
CA ALA A 455 66.42 -7.87 -22.28
C ALA A 455 65.24 -8.32 -21.41
N ARG A 456 64.30 -7.41 -21.09
CA ARG A 456 63.09 -7.77 -20.37
C ARG A 456 62.14 -8.59 -21.25
N ALA A 457 62.02 -8.27 -22.53
CA ALA A 457 61.20 -9.03 -23.46
C ALA A 457 61.60 -10.52 -23.49
N LEU A 458 62.89 -10.81 -23.67
CA LEU A 458 63.43 -12.17 -23.66
C LEU A 458 63.11 -12.91 -22.37
N ARG A 459 63.32 -12.26 -21.22
CA ARG A 459 63.03 -12.86 -19.91
C ARG A 459 61.57 -13.31 -19.78
N TYR A 460 60.63 -12.53 -20.30
CA TYR A 460 59.21 -12.87 -20.23
C TYR A 460 58.80 -13.90 -21.29
N TYR A 461 59.36 -13.85 -22.50
CA TYR A 461 59.13 -14.89 -23.50
C TYR A 461 59.69 -16.25 -23.05
N GLU A 462 60.87 -16.30 -22.43
CA GLU A 462 61.44 -17.53 -21.90
C GLU A 462 60.56 -18.13 -20.79
N GLN A 463 60.00 -17.30 -19.91
CA GLN A 463 59.03 -17.76 -18.91
C GLN A 463 57.68 -18.18 -19.53
N ALA A 464 57.28 -17.63 -20.68
CA ALA A 464 56.10 -18.10 -21.39
C ALA A 464 56.34 -19.46 -22.06
N ALA A 465 57.53 -19.65 -22.65
CA ALA A 465 57.93 -20.89 -23.31
C ALA A 465 58.16 -22.06 -22.33
N SER A 466 58.43 -21.79 -21.05
CA SER A 466 58.57 -22.84 -20.03
C SER A 466 57.26 -23.56 -19.67
N TYR A 467 56.12 -23.11 -20.18
CA TYR A 467 54.85 -23.83 -20.03
C TYR A 467 54.73 -24.88 -21.15
N GLU A 468 55.17 -26.10 -20.87
CA GLU A 468 55.40 -27.16 -21.88
C GLU A 468 54.18 -27.48 -22.75
N ASP A 469 52.96 -27.41 -22.19
CA ASP A 469 51.69 -27.75 -22.84
C ASP A 469 50.82 -26.52 -23.21
N ASN A 470 51.39 -25.30 -23.23
CA ASN A 470 50.61 -24.09 -23.54
C ASN A 470 50.65 -23.73 -25.04
N PRO A 471 49.51 -23.40 -25.67
CA PRO A 471 49.47 -23.00 -27.09
C PRO A 471 50.39 -21.83 -27.45
N VAL A 472 50.65 -20.92 -26.51
CA VAL A 472 51.47 -19.71 -26.74
C VAL A 472 52.98 -20.02 -26.74
N ARG A 473 53.39 -21.24 -26.36
CA ARG A 473 54.80 -21.64 -26.29
C ARG A 473 55.54 -21.44 -27.62
N TRP A 474 54.95 -21.88 -28.72
CA TRP A 474 55.59 -21.78 -30.04
C TRP A 474 55.78 -20.33 -30.47
N ASP A 475 54.77 -19.49 -30.24
CA ASP A 475 54.85 -18.05 -30.49
C ASP A 475 55.93 -17.40 -29.62
N ALA A 476 56.11 -17.86 -28.38
CA ALA A 476 57.14 -17.39 -27.46
C ALA A 476 58.55 -17.82 -27.92
N GLU A 477 58.74 -19.06 -28.36
CA GLU A 477 60.02 -19.56 -28.89
C GLU A 477 60.43 -18.81 -30.17
N GLU A 478 59.48 -18.52 -31.06
CA GLU A 478 59.72 -17.71 -32.25
C GLU A 478 60.10 -16.27 -31.87
N ALA A 479 59.38 -15.67 -30.91
CA ALA A 479 59.69 -14.34 -30.41
C ALA A 479 61.09 -14.27 -29.78
N ILE A 480 61.52 -15.31 -29.05
CA ILE A 480 62.88 -15.41 -28.50
C ILE A 480 63.94 -15.36 -29.59
N ARG A 481 63.77 -16.14 -30.67
CA ARG A 481 64.71 -16.14 -31.80
C ARG A 481 64.76 -14.76 -32.45
N ARG A 482 63.59 -14.18 -32.75
CA ARG A 482 63.47 -12.85 -33.36
C ARG A 482 64.17 -11.76 -32.54
N VAL A 483 63.98 -11.74 -31.22
CA VAL A 483 64.60 -10.72 -30.36
C VAL A 483 66.11 -10.94 -30.22
N LYS A 484 66.58 -12.19 -30.17
CA LYS A 484 68.03 -12.53 -30.17
C LYS A 484 68.70 -12.12 -31.48
N ASP A 485 68.07 -12.38 -32.61
CA ASP A 485 68.59 -12.04 -33.94
C ASP A 485 68.65 -10.52 -34.17
N ARG A 486 67.69 -9.76 -33.63
CA ARG A 486 67.70 -8.28 -33.65
C ARG A 486 68.72 -7.65 -32.69
N GLY A 487 69.13 -8.38 -31.65
CA GLY A 487 70.13 -7.93 -30.67
C GLY A 487 71.57 -8.32 -30.99
N ALA A 488 71.79 -9.13 -32.03
CA ALA A 488 73.13 -9.46 -32.50
C ALA A 488 73.76 -8.23 -33.17
N PRO A 489 75.00 -7.81 -32.81
CA PRO A 489 75.68 -6.75 -33.53
C PRO A 489 75.85 -7.20 -34.99
N SER A 490 75.47 -6.33 -35.93
CA SER A 490 75.66 -6.53 -37.36
C SER A 490 77.16 -6.63 -37.68
N GLY A 491 77.71 -7.83 -37.59
CA GLY A 491 79.07 -8.16 -37.97
C GLY A 491 79.09 -8.90 -39.30
N SER A 492 79.13 -8.16 -40.42
CA SER A 492 79.86 -8.52 -41.65
C SER A 492 79.54 -7.54 -42.79
N GLU A 493 80.06 -6.30 -42.70
CA GLU A 493 80.60 -5.66 -43.90
C GLU A 493 82.06 -6.10 -43.99
N THR A 494 82.31 -7.14 -44.78
CA THR A 494 83.63 -7.42 -45.33
C THR A 494 83.72 -6.80 -46.72
N ALA A 495 84.58 -5.79 -46.86
CA ALA A 495 85.30 -5.48 -48.09
C ALA A 495 86.78 -5.76 -47.84
#